data_AF-A0A151TBC7-F1
#
_entry.id   AF-A0A151TBC7-F1
#
_cell.length_a   1.000
_cell.length_b   1.000
_cell.length_c   1.000
_cell.angle_alpha   90.00
_cell.angle_beta   90.00
_cell.angle_gamma   90.00
#
_symmetry.space_group_name_H-M   'P 1'
#
loop_
_entity.id
_entity.type
_entity.pdbx_description
1 polymer ?
#
loop_
_entity_poly.entity_id
_entity_poly.type
_entity_poly.pdbx_seq_one_letter_code
_entity_poly.pdbx_strand_id
1 'polypeptide(L)'
;LELLHMDMFGPTRTLSLGGIMYGFVTVDDYSRYTWVFFQSHKHDSFKVFEVFCKRVQNEKGFCINVIKSDHGTEFQKANFQNFCEKHNIFHNFSSSRTHQQKMVVGRKNRTLQEIAKTLLCENDLPAKGIDFIKTFALVARLEAIRILLAFVDHKNIKLFQMDVKSAFLNGVIEEEVYVKQPPDFENYEFKEHVFKLKKAFYGLKQALKAWYEKLSNFLLNNSFVRGKVDITLFRKEFRTDFIVIKIYVDDIIFGVTNELLFKDFLKLLQTKFEMSMMGELKFFFGLQIKQTNEGIYIHQQKYTKELLKKCRMDDCKLMHPFVGLSRNLYSETYKIHRA
;
A
#
# COMPACT_ATOMS: atom_id res chain seq x y z
N LEU A 1 16.90 7.27 -18.74
CA LEU A 1 15.44 7.14 -18.47
C LEU A 1 15.02 5.77 -18.97
N GLU A 2 15.34 4.73 -18.20
CA GLU A 2 15.16 3.35 -18.67
C GLU A 2 13.70 2.90 -18.55
N LEU A 3 13.05 3.20 -17.42
CA LEU A 3 11.66 2.87 -17.17
C LEU A 3 10.95 4.03 -16.46
N LEU A 4 9.85 4.51 -17.05
CA LEU A 4 8.95 5.49 -16.44
C LEU A 4 7.60 4.84 -16.11
N HIS A 5 7.11 5.03 -14.89
CA HIS A 5 5.76 4.65 -14.48
C HIS A 5 4.83 5.85 -14.58
N MET A 6 3.73 5.70 -15.30
CA MET A 6 2.76 6.76 -15.57
C MET A 6 1.39 6.36 -15.08
N ASP A 7 0.66 7.32 -14.53
CA ASP A 7 -0.71 7.13 -14.10
C ASP A 7 -1.43 8.48 -14.08
N MET A 8 -2.75 8.42 -14.15
CA MET A 8 -3.60 9.58 -14.02
C MET A 8 -4.46 9.48 -12.77
N PHE A 9 -4.64 10.60 -12.07
CA PHE A 9 -5.67 10.71 -11.07
C PHE A 9 -6.70 11.77 -11.46
N GLY A 10 -7.96 11.51 -11.10
CA GLY A 10 -9.09 12.37 -11.40
C GLY A 10 -10.26 11.58 -12.03
N PRO A 11 -11.39 12.26 -12.33
CA PRO A 11 -11.66 13.65 -12.02
C PRO A 11 -11.69 13.90 -10.51
N THR A 12 -11.12 15.02 -10.06
CA THR A 12 -11.34 15.51 -8.69
C THR A 12 -12.78 15.98 -8.55
N ARG A 13 -13.40 15.74 -7.39
CA ARG A 13 -14.80 16.18 -7.13
C ARG A 13 -14.94 17.70 -7.19
N THR A 14 -13.88 18.41 -6.81
CA THR A 14 -13.83 19.87 -6.81
C THR A 14 -12.99 20.35 -7.97
N LEU A 15 -13.52 21.31 -8.71
CA LEU A 15 -12.78 22.08 -9.68
C LEU A 15 -11.77 22.95 -8.94
N SER A 16 -10.50 22.93 -9.35
CA SER A 16 -9.55 23.96 -8.90
C SER A 16 -9.98 25.34 -9.41
N LEU A 17 -9.43 26.41 -8.82
CA LEU A 17 -9.68 27.79 -9.27
C LEU A 17 -9.32 28.01 -10.76
N GLY A 18 -8.39 27.21 -11.30
CA GLY A 18 -7.98 27.26 -12.71
C GLY A 18 -8.71 26.26 -13.63
N GLY A 19 -9.80 25.62 -13.20
CA GLY A 19 -10.54 24.67 -14.04
C GLY A 19 -9.91 23.28 -14.18
N ILE A 20 -8.80 23.01 -13.49
CA ILE A 20 -8.10 21.72 -13.51
C ILE A 20 -8.88 20.67 -12.70
N MET A 21 -9.00 19.46 -13.25
CA MET A 21 -9.64 18.29 -12.60
C MET A 21 -8.79 17.02 -12.58
N TYR A 22 -7.70 16.98 -13.36
CA TYR A 22 -6.88 15.78 -13.52
C TYR A 22 -5.41 16.09 -13.26
N GLY A 23 -4.70 15.11 -12.72
CA GLY A 23 -3.25 15.12 -12.61
C GLY A 23 -2.64 13.94 -13.36
N PHE A 24 -1.72 14.22 -14.26
CA PHE A 24 -0.88 13.24 -14.93
C PHE A 24 0.44 13.13 -14.17
N VAL A 25 0.75 11.94 -13.67
CA VAL A 25 1.94 11.71 -12.83
C VAL A 25 2.86 10.73 -13.50
N THR A 26 4.15 11.07 -13.55
CA THR A 26 5.21 10.23 -14.07
C THR A 26 6.30 10.07 -13.03
N VAL A 27 6.74 8.84 -12.80
CA VAL A 27 7.80 8.52 -11.83
C VAL A 27 8.90 7.73 -12.54
N ASP A 28 10.13 8.21 -12.41
CA ASP A 28 11.31 7.47 -12.85
C ASP A 28 11.56 6.27 -11.93
N ASP A 29 11.78 5.08 -12.49
CA ASP A 29 11.91 3.87 -11.69
C ASP A 29 13.20 3.85 -10.87
N TYR A 30 14.30 4.38 -11.41
CA TYR A 30 15.60 4.35 -10.74
C TYR A 30 15.71 5.42 -9.64
N SER A 31 15.59 6.69 -10.02
CA SER A 31 15.79 7.84 -9.11
C SER A 31 14.58 8.13 -8.22
N ARG A 32 13.41 7.58 -8.55
CA ARG A 32 12.11 7.92 -7.94
C ARG A 32 11.72 9.39 -8.11
N TYR A 33 12.40 10.13 -9.00
CA TYR A 33 12.03 11.48 -9.37
C TYR A 33 10.62 11.49 -9.96
N THR A 34 9.81 12.47 -9.58
CA THR A 34 8.39 12.53 -9.92
C THR A 34 8.08 13.83 -10.65
N TRP A 35 7.42 13.72 -11.80
CA TRP A 35 6.82 14.84 -12.51
C TRP A 35 5.30 14.77 -12.37
N VAL A 36 4.68 15.93 -12.15
CA VAL A 36 3.23 16.08 -12.00
C VAL A 36 2.78 17.19 -12.92
N PHE A 37 1.81 16.89 -13.77
CA PHE A 37 1.22 17.84 -14.70
C PHE A 37 -0.28 17.90 -14.45
N PHE A 38 -0.82 19.11 -14.39
CA PHE A 38 -2.21 19.36 -14.10
C PHE A 38 -2.96 19.72 -15.38
N GLN A 39 -4.13 19.11 -15.60
CA GLN A 39 -4.93 19.32 -16.81
C GLN A 39 -6.44 19.35 -16.50
N SER A 40 -7.19 20.08 -17.33
CA SER A 40 -8.63 20.25 -17.19
C SER A 40 -9.41 19.05 -17.71
N HIS A 41 -8.93 18.40 -18.77
CA HIS A 41 -9.60 17.27 -19.37
C HIS A 41 -8.70 16.04 -19.56
N LYS A 42 -9.32 14.86 -19.52
CA LYS A 42 -8.65 13.58 -19.72
C LYS A 42 -8.01 13.44 -21.11
N HIS A 43 -8.52 14.15 -22.11
CA HIS A 43 -8.03 14.05 -23.48
C HIS A 43 -6.72 14.82 -23.73
N ASP A 44 -6.35 15.74 -22.85
CA ASP A 44 -5.12 16.55 -22.95
C ASP A 44 -3.85 15.73 -22.67
N SER A 45 -4.01 14.56 -22.02
CA SER A 45 -2.94 13.70 -21.54
C SER A 45 -1.87 13.39 -22.59
N PHE A 46 -2.26 13.18 -23.85
CA PHE A 46 -1.31 12.89 -24.92
C PHE A 46 -0.41 14.08 -25.24
N LYS A 47 -0.99 15.29 -25.30
CA LYS A 47 -0.22 16.51 -25.59
C LYS A 47 0.76 16.81 -24.46
N VAL A 48 0.32 16.63 -23.21
CA VAL A 48 1.17 16.76 -22.02
C VAL A 48 2.32 15.75 -22.08
N PHE A 49 2.02 14.49 -22.40
CA PHE A 49 3.02 13.43 -22.54
C PHE A 49 4.05 13.73 -23.64
N GLU A 50 3.62 14.15 -24.83
CA GLU A 50 4.53 14.50 -25.93
C GLU A 50 5.52 15.62 -25.54
N VAL A 51 4.99 16.70 -24.94
CA VAL A 51 5.81 17.83 -24.50
C VAL A 51 6.77 17.38 -23.40
N PHE A 52 6.31 16.56 -22.46
CA PHE A 52 7.15 16.00 -21.40
C PHE A 52 8.29 15.16 -21.97
N CYS A 53 8.02 14.22 -22.88
CA CYS A 53 9.03 13.37 -23.49
C CYS A 53 10.12 14.20 -24.19
N LYS A 54 9.73 15.19 -25.00
CA LYS A 54 10.68 16.09 -25.67
C LYS A 54 11.54 16.84 -24.65
N ARG A 55 10.91 17.41 -23.63
CA ARG A 55 11.59 18.19 -22.61
C ARG A 55 12.58 17.35 -21.79
N VAL A 56 12.14 16.22 -21.25
CA VAL A 56 12.97 15.41 -20.34
C VAL A 56 14.15 14.77 -21.06
N GLN A 57 13.98 14.38 -22.33
CA GLN A 57 15.08 13.85 -23.14
C GLN A 57 16.11 14.95 -23.46
N ASN A 58 15.66 16.18 -23.75
CA ASN A 58 16.55 17.31 -23.97
C ASN A 58 17.29 17.72 -22.68
N GLU A 59 16.60 17.80 -21.54
CA GLU A 59 17.19 18.21 -20.26
C GLU A 59 18.20 17.19 -19.71
N LYS A 60 17.94 15.89 -19.90
CA LYS A 60 18.76 14.82 -19.32
C LYS A 60 19.75 14.22 -20.31
N GLY A 61 19.63 14.49 -21.61
CA GLY A 61 20.49 13.91 -22.65
C GLY A 61 20.31 12.40 -22.83
N PHE A 62 19.22 11.82 -22.30
CA PHE A 62 18.91 10.39 -22.40
C PHE A 62 17.58 10.18 -23.09
N CYS A 63 17.50 9.17 -23.96
CA CYS A 63 16.23 8.71 -24.52
C CYS A 63 15.40 7.95 -23.46
N ILE A 64 14.09 7.98 -23.63
CA ILE A 64 13.15 7.16 -22.85
C ILE A 64 13.06 5.80 -23.53
N ASN A 65 13.46 4.73 -22.83
CA ASN A 65 13.44 3.39 -23.43
C ASN A 65 12.08 2.71 -23.24
N VAL A 66 11.56 2.72 -22.01
CA VAL A 66 10.32 2.01 -21.65
C VAL A 66 9.43 2.92 -20.83
N ILE A 67 8.14 2.91 -21.17
CA ILE A 67 7.09 3.52 -20.37
C ILE A 67 6.10 2.45 -19.91
N LYS A 68 5.53 2.65 -18.73
CA LYS A 68 4.56 1.74 -18.15
C LYS A 68 3.35 2.49 -17.63
N SER A 69 2.16 2.12 -18.10
CA SER A 69 0.89 2.71 -17.65
C SER A 69 -0.11 1.65 -17.22
N ASP A 70 -1.26 2.08 -16.71
CA ASP A 70 -2.44 1.22 -16.63
C ASP A 70 -3.16 1.12 -17.99
N HIS A 71 -4.23 0.33 -18.03
CA HIS A 71 -5.10 0.18 -19.20
C HIS A 71 -6.10 1.34 -19.32
N GLY A 72 -5.74 2.55 -18.88
CA GLY A 72 -6.55 3.74 -19.05
C GLY A 72 -6.81 4.03 -20.53
N THR A 73 -8.04 4.42 -20.85
CA THR A 73 -8.48 4.76 -22.22
C THR A 73 -7.68 5.88 -22.87
N GLU A 74 -7.03 6.73 -22.07
CA GLU A 74 -6.11 7.78 -22.49
C GLU A 74 -4.79 7.24 -23.06
N PHE A 75 -4.30 6.12 -22.52
CA PHE A 75 -3.01 5.51 -22.87
C PHE A 75 -3.15 4.50 -24.02
N GLN A 76 -4.38 4.05 -24.31
CA GLN A 76 -4.69 3.11 -25.38
C GLN A 76 -5.03 3.78 -26.71
N LYS A 77 -4.94 5.10 -26.80
CA LYS A 77 -5.26 5.83 -28.03
C LYS A 77 -4.18 5.61 -29.08
N ALA A 78 -4.59 5.53 -30.35
CA ALA A 78 -3.70 5.31 -31.49
C ALA A 78 -2.58 6.38 -31.59
N ASN A 79 -2.86 7.63 -31.22
CA ASN A 79 -1.84 8.68 -31.19
C ASN A 79 -0.70 8.40 -30.21
N PHE A 80 -1.02 7.80 -29.05
CA PHE A 80 -0.04 7.40 -28.04
C PHE A 80 0.89 6.32 -28.57
N GLN A 81 0.30 5.30 -29.19
CA GLN A 81 1.03 4.20 -29.84
C GLN A 81 1.93 4.71 -30.97
N ASN A 82 1.38 5.51 -31.90
CA ASN A 82 2.13 6.06 -33.02
C ASN A 82 3.32 6.93 -32.58
N PHE A 83 3.15 7.71 -31.50
CA PHE A 83 4.25 8.51 -30.95
C PHE A 83 5.34 7.62 -30.35
N CYS A 84 4.95 6.58 -29.61
CA CYS A 84 5.90 5.65 -29.01
C CYS A 84 6.70 4.91 -30.09
N GLU A 85 6.03 4.43 -31.14
CA GLU A 85 6.70 3.78 -32.28
C GLU A 85 7.65 4.73 -33.01
N LYS A 86 7.23 5.98 -33.28
CA LYS A 86 8.07 6.99 -33.92
C LYS A 86 9.34 7.32 -33.13
N HIS A 87 9.26 7.26 -31.80
CA HIS A 87 10.36 7.61 -30.90
C HIS A 87 11.09 6.40 -30.30
N ASN A 88 10.81 5.19 -30.79
CA ASN A 88 11.36 3.93 -30.29
C ASN A 88 11.17 3.73 -28.77
N ILE A 89 10.02 4.16 -28.25
CA ILE A 89 9.64 3.99 -26.85
C ILE A 89 8.79 2.73 -26.73
N PHE A 90 9.19 1.79 -25.89
CA PHE A 90 8.40 0.60 -25.61
C PHE A 90 7.31 0.89 -24.57
N HIS A 91 6.05 0.74 -24.96
CA HIS A 91 4.91 0.95 -24.05
C HIS A 91 4.39 -0.37 -23.48
N ASN A 92 4.56 -0.54 -22.17
CA ASN A 92 4.08 -1.70 -21.43
C ASN A 92 2.83 -1.36 -20.61
N PHE A 93 1.81 -2.22 -20.66
CA PHE A 93 0.67 -2.11 -19.77
C PHE A 93 0.88 -2.92 -18.49
N SER A 94 0.52 -2.34 -17.35
CA SER A 94 0.51 -3.04 -16.07
C SER A 94 -0.66 -4.04 -16.02
N SER A 95 -0.36 -5.30 -15.68
CA SER A 95 -1.41 -6.32 -15.59
C SER A 95 -2.39 -5.96 -14.46
N SER A 96 -3.69 -6.15 -14.72
CA SER A 96 -4.79 -5.71 -13.86
C SER A 96 -4.77 -6.25 -12.42
N ARG A 97 -4.01 -7.33 -12.14
CA ARG A 97 -4.03 -8.07 -10.87
C ARG A 97 -2.71 -8.15 -10.09
N THR A 98 -1.62 -7.49 -10.53
CA THR A 98 -0.37 -7.47 -9.73
C THR A 98 -0.22 -6.15 -8.97
N HIS A 99 -0.57 -6.20 -7.67
CA HIS A 99 -0.50 -5.08 -6.73
C HIS A 99 0.85 -4.34 -6.76
N GLN A 100 1.97 -5.04 -6.90
CA GLN A 100 3.32 -4.44 -6.84
C GLN A 100 3.66 -3.50 -8.00
N GLN A 101 3.15 -3.76 -9.20
CA GLN A 101 3.53 -2.98 -10.39
C GLN A 101 2.74 -1.67 -10.49
N LYS A 102 1.49 -1.64 -10.02
CA LYS A 102 0.70 -0.40 -9.88
C LYS A 102 1.15 0.46 -8.69
N MET A 103 1.99 -0.07 -7.80
CA MET A 103 2.27 0.58 -6.52
C MET A 103 3.20 1.78 -6.60
N VAL A 104 4.12 1.90 -7.57
CA VAL A 104 5.10 3.00 -7.57
C VAL A 104 4.41 4.35 -7.78
N VAL A 105 3.80 4.54 -8.95
CA VAL A 105 3.09 5.77 -9.29
C VAL A 105 1.79 5.93 -8.49
N GLY A 106 1.07 4.84 -8.22
CA GLY A 106 -0.14 4.88 -7.39
C GLY A 106 0.12 5.29 -5.93
N ARG A 107 1.24 4.86 -5.32
CA ARG A 107 1.65 5.38 -3.99
C ARG A 107 2.05 6.84 -4.07
N LYS A 108 2.72 7.25 -5.14
CA LYS A 108 3.10 8.66 -5.33
C LYS A 108 1.87 9.56 -5.47
N ASN A 109 0.86 9.13 -6.24
CA ASN A 109 -0.44 9.81 -6.34
C ASN A 109 -1.07 10.01 -4.96
N ARG A 110 -1.01 8.98 -4.09
CA ARG A 110 -1.48 9.07 -2.70
C ARG A 110 -0.70 10.13 -1.92
N THR A 111 0.63 10.09 -1.94
CA THR A 111 1.48 11.06 -1.23
C THR A 111 1.24 12.50 -1.70
N LEU A 112 1.10 12.72 -3.01
CA LEU A 112 0.82 14.04 -3.57
C LEU A 112 -0.53 14.58 -3.10
N GLN A 113 -1.56 13.72 -3.06
CA GLN A 113 -2.87 14.10 -2.54
C GLN A 113 -2.84 14.37 -1.02
N GLU A 114 -2.04 13.63 -0.26
CA GLU A 114 -1.86 13.87 1.18
C GLU A 114 -1.17 15.22 1.44
N ILE A 115 -0.05 15.49 0.77
CA ILE A 115 0.67 16.76 0.91
C ILE A 115 -0.22 17.94 0.52
N ALA A 116 -0.93 17.86 -0.61
CA ALA A 116 -1.84 18.91 -1.05
C ALA A 116 -2.93 19.20 0.00
N LYS A 117 -3.47 18.15 0.64
CA LYS A 117 -4.46 18.32 1.72
C LYS A 117 -3.87 18.96 2.97
N THR A 118 -2.67 18.53 3.38
CA THR A 118 -1.99 19.12 4.55
C THR A 118 -1.74 20.61 4.35
N LEU A 119 -1.26 20.99 3.16
CA LEU A 119 -1.02 22.40 2.81
C LEU A 119 -2.32 23.23 2.80
N LEU A 120 -3.42 22.68 2.28
CA LEU A 120 -4.72 23.37 2.31
C LEU A 120 -5.22 23.58 3.75
N CYS A 121 -5.06 22.59 4.62
CA CYS A 121 -5.43 22.69 6.04
C CYS A 121 -4.56 23.70 6.79
N GLU A 122 -3.25 23.75 6.53
CA GLU A 122 -2.33 24.69 7.19
C GLU A 122 -2.62 26.16 6.80
N ASN A 123 -3.20 26.39 5.63
CA ASN A 123 -3.52 27.73 5.13
C ASN A 123 -5.00 28.11 5.31
N ASP A 124 -5.76 27.36 6.11
CA ASP A 124 -7.21 27.56 6.35
C ASP A 124 -8.05 27.67 5.05
N LEU A 125 -7.58 27.07 3.96
CA LEU A 125 -8.28 27.14 2.69
C LEU A 125 -9.44 26.14 2.68
N PRO A 126 -10.63 26.54 2.20
CA PRO A 126 -11.80 25.67 2.21
C PRO A 126 -11.56 24.46 1.31
N ALA A 127 -11.41 23.30 1.94
CA ALA A 127 -11.38 22.00 1.29
C ALA A 127 -12.77 21.56 0.81
N LYS A 128 -13.53 22.45 0.16
CA LYS A 128 -14.85 22.14 -0.41
C LYS A 128 -14.70 20.96 -1.38
N GLY A 129 -15.43 19.87 -1.17
CA GLY A 129 -15.43 18.65 -1.99
C GLY A 129 -14.25 17.69 -1.77
N ILE A 130 -13.39 17.97 -0.77
CA ILE A 130 -12.49 16.97 -0.19
C ILE A 130 -13.20 16.36 1.03
N ASP A 131 -14.16 15.45 0.83
CA ASP A 131 -14.71 14.56 1.88
C ASP A 131 -13.65 13.56 2.43
N PHE A 132 -12.37 13.85 2.22
CA PHE A 132 -11.26 12.90 2.28
C PHE A 132 -10.13 13.37 3.20
N ILE A 133 -10.42 14.30 4.12
CA ILE A 133 -9.42 14.84 5.05
C ILE A 133 -9.04 13.78 6.11
N LYS A 134 -9.96 12.85 6.41
CA LYS A 134 -9.79 11.84 7.47
C LYS A 134 -10.34 10.46 7.06
N THR A 135 -10.03 9.95 5.87
CA THR A 135 -10.57 8.64 5.42
C THR A 135 -9.56 7.51 5.36
N PHE A 136 -8.25 7.74 5.55
CA PHE A 136 -7.25 6.70 5.31
C PHE A 136 -6.64 6.16 6.60
N ALA A 137 -6.62 4.84 6.75
CA ALA A 137 -5.77 4.21 7.76
C ALA A 137 -4.32 4.36 7.36
N LEU A 138 -3.47 4.65 8.33
CA LEU A 138 -2.04 4.60 8.14
C LEU A 138 -1.64 3.13 8.00
N VAL A 139 -1.11 2.79 6.83
CA VAL A 139 -0.65 1.44 6.48
C VAL A 139 0.80 1.32 6.92
N ALA A 140 1.18 0.22 7.59
CA ALA A 140 2.55 0.05 8.03
C ALA A 140 3.52 0.11 6.83
N ARG A 141 4.60 0.88 7.03
CA ARG A 141 5.69 1.00 6.07
C ARG A 141 6.59 -0.24 6.12
N LEU A 142 7.13 -0.65 4.97
CA LEU A 142 8.05 -1.79 4.89
C LEU A 142 9.31 -1.57 5.74
N GLU A 143 9.77 -0.33 5.79
CA GLU A 143 10.90 0.11 6.60
C GLU A 143 10.63 -0.14 8.08
N ALA A 144 9.43 0.20 8.57
CA ALA A 144 9.04 -0.02 9.95
C ALA A 144 8.94 -1.51 10.30
N ILE A 145 8.50 -2.34 9.35
CA ILE A 145 8.43 -3.79 9.51
C ILE A 145 9.85 -4.36 9.61
N ARG A 146 10.79 -3.92 8.75
CA ARG A 146 12.19 -4.34 8.81
C ARG A 146 12.86 -3.93 10.12
N ILE A 147 12.61 -2.70 10.59
CA ILE A 147 13.10 -2.22 11.89
C ILE A 147 12.53 -3.07 13.03
N LEU A 148 11.24 -3.39 12.99
CA LEU A 148 10.61 -4.27 13.98
C LEU A 148 11.27 -5.65 14.00
N LEU A 149 11.49 -6.26 12.83
CA LEU A 149 12.13 -7.58 12.71
C LEU A 149 13.57 -7.56 13.26
N ALA A 150 14.33 -6.50 12.99
CA ALA A 150 15.66 -6.34 13.57
C ALA A 150 15.63 -6.13 15.08
N PHE A 151 14.67 -5.34 15.57
CA PHE A 151 14.50 -5.08 16.99
C PHE A 151 14.16 -6.35 17.78
N VAL A 152 13.22 -7.16 17.29
CA VAL A 152 12.82 -8.40 17.98
C VAL A 152 13.91 -9.47 17.89
N ASP A 153 14.69 -9.53 16.80
CA ASP A 153 15.86 -10.41 16.72
C ASP A 153 16.91 -10.03 17.76
N HIS A 154 17.23 -8.73 17.88
CA HIS A 154 18.15 -8.21 18.91
C HIS A 154 17.65 -8.51 20.34
N LYS A 155 16.33 -8.49 20.56
CA LYS A 155 15.72 -8.83 21.86
C LYS A 155 15.46 -10.32 22.05
N ASN A 156 15.79 -11.17 21.08
CA ASN A 156 15.53 -12.60 21.08
C ASN A 156 14.05 -12.95 21.33
N ILE A 157 13.14 -12.20 20.70
CA ILE A 157 11.68 -12.34 20.80
C ILE A 157 11.14 -12.89 19.47
N LYS A 158 10.22 -13.85 19.56
CA LYS A 158 9.45 -14.31 18.39
C LYS A 158 8.25 -13.40 18.13
N LEU A 159 7.98 -13.15 16.86
CA LEU A 159 6.75 -12.52 16.39
C LEU A 159 5.68 -13.56 16.12
N PHE A 160 4.47 -13.19 16.48
CA PHE A 160 3.24 -13.93 16.27
C PHE A 160 2.26 -13.10 15.46
N GLN A 161 1.31 -13.78 14.82
CA GLN A 161 0.27 -13.15 14.02
C GLN A 161 -1.12 -13.55 14.52
N MET A 162 -2.00 -12.56 14.56
CA MET A 162 -3.44 -12.72 14.74
C MET A 162 -4.17 -12.11 13.56
N ASP A 163 -5.23 -12.79 13.17
CA ASP A 163 -6.18 -12.33 12.17
C ASP A 163 -7.50 -11.96 12.85
N VAL A 164 -8.10 -10.86 12.42
CA VAL A 164 -9.43 -10.44 12.87
C VAL A 164 -10.48 -10.82 11.85
N LYS A 165 -11.54 -11.50 12.29
CA LYS A 165 -12.64 -11.79 11.39
C LYS A 165 -13.42 -10.51 11.10
N SER A 166 -13.65 -10.25 9.82
CA SER A 166 -14.48 -9.14 9.36
C SER A 166 -14.05 -7.78 9.93
N ALA A 167 -12.75 -7.49 9.90
CA ALA A 167 -12.12 -6.28 10.45
C ALA A 167 -12.94 -5.00 10.24
N PHE A 168 -13.35 -4.75 9.00
CA PHE A 168 -14.06 -3.53 8.63
C PHE A 168 -15.45 -3.44 9.23
N LEU A 169 -16.15 -4.55 9.43
CA LEU A 169 -17.48 -4.57 10.06
C LEU A 169 -17.43 -4.23 11.56
N ASN A 170 -16.23 -4.22 12.16
CA ASN A 170 -16.03 -3.75 13.53
C ASN A 170 -15.84 -2.22 13.61
N GLY A 171 -15.56 -1.56 12.48
CA GLY A 171 -15.45 -0.11 12.37
C GLY A 171 -16.82 0.57 12.34
N VAL A 172 -16.95 1.69 13.04
CA VAL A 172 -18.13 2.57 12.96
C VAL A 172 -17.80 3.69 11.99
N ILE A 173 -18.71 3.95 11.05
CA ILE A 173 -18.61 5.11 10.14
C ILE A 173 -19.30 6.28 10.85
N GLU A 174 -18.61 7.41 10.98
CA GLU A 174 -19.21 8.65 11.51
C GLU A 174 -20.02 9.38 10.43
N GLU A 175 -19.58 9.26 9.18
CA GLU A 175 -20.22 9.87 8.03
C GLU A 175 -21.50 9.13 7.59
N GLU A 176 -22.46 9.88 7.06
CA GLU A 176 -23.66 9.31 6.47
C GLU A 176 -23.36 8.77 5.07
N VAL A 177 -23.26 7.45 4.97
CA VAL A 177 -23.01 6.76 3.70
C VAL A 177 -24.25 6.01 3.30
N TYR A 178 -24.72 6.30 2.09
CA TYR A 178 -25.84 5.61 1.46
C TYR A 178 -25.34 4.74 0.31
N VAL A 179 -25.90 3.54 0.19
CA VAL A 179 -25.60 2.61 -0.91
C VAL A 179 -26.89 2.27 -1.66
N LYS A 180 -26.75 2.03 -2.96
CA LYS A 180 -27.84 1.46 -3.76
C LYS A 180 -28.27 0.14 -3.14
N GLN A 181 -29.54 -0.19 -3.32
CA GLN A 181 -30.08 -1.49 -2.94
C GLN A 181 -29.23 -2.62 -3.53
N PRO A 182 -28.77 -3.57 -2.69
CA PRO A 182 -28.00 -4.70 -3.19
C PRO A 182 -28.86 -5.52 -4.16
N PRO A 183 -28.23 -6.14 -5.17
CA PRO A 183 -28.89 -7.18 -5.95
C PRO A 183 -29.50 -8.22 -4.99
N ASP A 184 -30.70 -8.70 -5.32
CA ASP A 184 -31.46 -9.68 -4.54
C ASP A 184 -32.04 -9.18 -3.19
N PHE A 185 -31.82 -7.92 -2.82
CA PHE A 185 -32.42 -7.25 -1.66
C PHE A 185 -33.21 -5.98 -2.04
N GLU A 186 -33.56 -5.86 -3.32
CA GLU A 186 -34.30 -4.72 -3.84
C GLU A 186 -35.76 -4.74 -3.36
N ASN A 187 -36.23 -3.63 -2.84
CA ASN A 187 -37.61 -3.40 -2.51
C ASN A 187 -38.35 -2.88 -3.74
N TYR A 188 -39.25 -3.69 -4.30
CA TYR A 188 -39.99 -3.37 -5.51
C TYR A 188 -41.01 -2.23 -5.35
N GLU A 189 -41.49 -1.98 -4.12
CA GLU A 189 -42.38 -0.85 -3.82
C GLU A 189 -41.60 0.46 -3.73
N PHE A 190 -40.34 0.39 -3.27
CA PHE A 190 -39.49 1.55 -3.00
C PHE A 190 -38.19 1.52 -3.82
N LYS A 191 -38.29 1.45 -5.15
CA LYS A 191 -37.13 1.29 -6.05
C LYS A 191 -36.08 2.40 -5.93
N GLU A 192 -36.51 3.63 -5.67
CA GLU A 192 -35.62 4.80 -5.53
C GLU A 192 -34.97 4.93 -4.14
N HIS A 193 -35.34 4.07 -3.18
CA HIS A 193 -34.73 4.13 -1.86
C HIS A 193 -33.30 3.59 -1.87
N VAL A 194 -32.52 4.06 -0.89
CA VAL A 194 -31.12 3.67 -0.67
C VAL A 194 -30.96 3.19 0.77
N PHE A 195 -29.99 2.31 1.02
CA PHE A 195 -29.67 1.86 2.37
C PHE A 195 -28.64 2.78 3.02
N LYS A 196 -28.88 3.22 4.24
CA LYS A 196 -27.89 3.90 5.08
C LYS A 196 -27.00 2.87 5.76
N LEU A 197 -25.69 2.95 5.55
CA LEU A 197 -24.72 2.08 6.21
C LEU A 197 -24.53 2.50 7.67
N LYS A 198 -24.69 1.54 8.58
CA LYS A 198 -24.42 1.73 10.02
C LYS A 198 -23.00 1.32 10.44
N LYS A 199 -22.33 0.52 9.61
CA LYS A 199 -20.99 -0.05 9.87
C LYS A 199 -20.12 0.08 8.64
N ALA A 200 -18.81 0.10 8.86
CA ALA A 200 -17.83 0.13 7.79
C ALA A 200 -17.91 -1.15 6.94
N PHE A 201 -17.94 -0.99 5.62
CA PHE A 201 -18.08 -2.08 4.67
C PHE A 201 -16.87 -2.15 3.74
N TYR A 202 -16.57 -3.33 3.22
CA TYR A 202 -15.45 -3.52 2.29
C TYR A 202 -15.62 -2.65 1.04
N GLY A 203 -14.52 -2.04 0.59
CA GLY A 203 -14.53 -1.12 -0.56
C GLY A 203 -14.82 0.35 -0.20
N LEU A 204 -15.31 0.63 1.00
CA LEU A 204 -15.36 2.01 1.49
C LEU A 204 -13.95 2.51 1.82
N LYS A 205 -13.62 3.73 1.37
CA LYS A 205 -12.30 4.32 1.59
C LYS A 205 -11.99 4.47 3.08
N GLN A 206 -13.00 4.78 3.88
CA GLN A 206 -12.96 4.99 5.33
C GLN A 206 -12.99 3.72 6.18
N ALA A 207 -13.32 2.56 5.61
CA ALA A 207 -13.48 1.33 6.38
C ALA A 207 -12.20 0.92 7.12
N LEU A 208 -11.06 1.00 6.44
CA LEU A 208 -9.74 0.75 7.01
C LEU A 208 -9.47 1.66 8.21
N LYS A 209 -9.79 2.97 8.08
CA LYS A 209 -9.53 3.95 9.13
C LYS A 209 -10.43 3.72 10.33
N ALA A 210 -11.73 3.53 10.09
CA ALA A 210 -12.70 3.23 11.14
C ALA A 210 -12.30 1.99 11.95
N TRP A 211 -11.82 0.95 11.26
CA TRP A 211 -11.25 -0.23 11.92
C TRP A 211 -10.01 0.11 12.76
N TYR A 212 -9.01 0.78 12.16
CA TYR A 212 -7.79 1.17 12.85
C TYR A 212 -8.07 2.06 14.07
N GLU A 213 -8.97 3.04 13.97
CA GLU A 213 -9.37 3.92 15.08
C GLU A 213 -10.05 3.12 16.19
N LYS A 214 -10.94 2.19 15.83
CA LYS A 214 -11.61 1.32 16.81
C LYS A 214 -10.60 0.47 17.60
N LEU A 215 -9.68 -0.20 16.89
CA LEU A 215 -8.67 -1.05 17.50
C LEU A 215 -7.65 -0.23 18.30
N SER A 216 -7.16 0.87 17.72
CA SER A 216 -6.16 1.72 18.38
C SER A 216 -6.71 2.37 19.65
N ASN A 217 -7.95 2.85 19.66
CA ASN A 217 -8.59 3.38 20.87
C ASN A 217 -8.79 2.28 21.91
N PHE A 218 -9.16 1.06 21.49
CA PHE A 218 -9.23 -0.08 22.40
C PHE A 218 -7.88 -0.40 23.04
N LEU A 219 -6.78 -0.39 22.28
CA LEU A 219 -5.44 -0.59 22.83
C LEU A 219 -5.02 0.54 23.79
N LEU A 220 -5.26 1.80 23.42
CA LEU A 220 -4.95 2.95 24.27
C LEU A 220 -5.70 2.87 25.62
N ASN A 221 -6.99 2.52 25.59
CA ASN A 221 -7.79 2.34 26.81
C ASN A 221 -7.32 1.18 27.69
N ASN A 222 -6.54 0.25 27.15
CA ASN A 222 -5.92 -0.88 27.87
C ASN A 222 -4.44 -0.64 28.18
N SER A 223 -4.04 0.63 28.33
CA SER A 223 -2.71 1.07 28.75
C SER A 223 -1.58 0.77 27.77
N PHE A 224 -1.90 0.59 26.48
CA PHE A 224 -0.86 0.59 25.45
C PHE A 224 -0.48 2.01 25.06
N VAL A 225 0.79 2.22 24.78
CA VAL A 225 1.32 3.48 24.27
C VAL A 225 1.52 3.36 22.77
N ARG A 226 0.99 4.32 22.02
CA ARG A 226 1.16 4.42 20.57
C ARG A 226 2.53 5.02 20.24
N GLY A 227 3.19 4.49 19.21
CA GLY A 227 4.45 5.02 18.69
C GLY A 227 4.32 6.46 18.19
N LYS A 228 5.33 7.30 18.46
CA LYS A 228 5.36 8.71 18.03
C LYS A 228 5.63 8.87 16.54
N VAL A 229 6.56 8.07 16.01
CA VAL A 229 6.99 8.13 14.60
C VAL A 229 6.09 7.25 13.73
N ASP A 230 5.86 6.02 14.18
CA ASP A 230 4.99 5.08 13.50
C ASP A 230 3.76 4.80 14.36
N ILE A 231 2.63 5.37 13.95
CA ILE A 231 1.40 5.29 14.71
C ILE A 231 0.76 3.89 14.68
N THR A 232 1.18 3.00 13.78
CA THR A 232 0.67 1.62 13.74
C THR A 232 1.43 0.68 14.68
N LEU A 233 2.48 1.20 15.32
CA LEU A 233 3.23 0.52 16.36
C LEU A 233 2.66 0.88 17.75
N PHE A 234 2.46 -0.14 18.60
CA PHE A 234 2.05 0.03 19.99
C PHE A 234 2.99 -0.76 20.89
N ARG A 235 3.18 -0.27 22.12
CA ARG A 235 3.98 -0.94 23.13
C ARG A 235 3.32 -0.84 24.49
N LYS A 236 3.44 -1.90 25.28
CA LYS A 236 3.09 -1.88 26.70
C LYS A 236 4.21 -2.54 27.48
N GLU A 237 4.66 -1.87 28.52
CA GLU A 237 5.72 -2.34 29.41
C GLU A 237 5.10 -2.86 30.71
N PHE A 238 5.71 -3.89 31.27
CA PHE A 238 5.38 -4.44 32.58
C PHE A 238 6.68 -4.85 33.27
N ARG A 239 7.16 -4.00 34.19
CA ARG A 239 8.49 -4.16 34.82
C ARG A 239 9.60 -4.23 33.76
N THR A 240 10.31 -5.35 33.67
CA THR A 240 11.35 -5.63 32.67
C THR A 240 10.80 -6.21 31.38
N ASP A 241 9.55 -6.66 31.39
CA ASP A 241 8.88 -7.29 30.27
C ASP A 241 8.12 -6.29 29.42
N PHE A 242 7.90 -6.62 28.16
CA PHE A 242 7.07 -5.80 27.29
C PHE A 242 6.41 -6.62 26.19
N ILE A 243 5.36 -6.03 25.64
CA ILE A 243 4.73 -6.44 24.40
C ILE A 243 4.84 -5.30 23.39
N VAL A 244 5.20 -5.64 22.16
CA VAL A 244 5.21 -4.75 21.00
C VAL A 244 4.20 -5.27 19.98
N ILE A 245 3.38 -4.38 19.44
CA ILE A 245 2.31 -4.71 18.49
C ILE A 245 2.48 -3.84 17.26
N LYS A 246 2.28 -4.43 16.10
CA LYS A 246 2.27 -3.78 14.81
C LYS A 246 0.96 -4.12 14.09
N ILE A 247 0.17 -3.09 13.84
CA ILE A 247 -1.09 -3.22 13.10
C ILE A 247 -0.83 -2.95 11.63
N TYR A 248 -1.35 -3.82 10.78
CA TYR A 248 -1.37 -3.66 9.34
C TYR A 248 -2.71 -4.12 8.78
N VAL A 249 -3.59 -3.16 8.47
CA VAL A 249 -4.91 -3.47 7.92
C VAL A 249 -5.65 -4.44 8.88
N ASP A 250 -5.81 -5.69 8.48
CA ASP A 250 -6.54 -6.72 9.22
C ASP A 250 -5.58 -7.64 10.00
N ASP A 251 -4.28 -7.59 9.67
CA ASP A 251 -3.23 -8.35 10.34
C ASP A 251 -2.70 -7.62 11.58
N ILE A 252 -2.61 -8.34 12.68
CA ILE A 252 -1.97 -7.87 13.91
C ILE A 252 -0.76 -8.75 14.20
N ILE A 253 0.42 -8.15 14.11
CA ILE A 253 1.68 -8.80 14.48
C ILE A 253 2.08 -8.33 15.87
N PHE A 254 2.56 -9.23 16.71
CA PHE A 254 3.06 -8.84 18.02
C PHE A 254 4.21 -9.72 18.47
N GLY A 255 5.08 -9.16 19.30
CA GLY A 255 6.17 -9.84 19.98
C GLY A 255 6.09 -9.54 21.47
N VAL A 256 6.44 -10.53 22.30
CA VAL A 256 6.31 -10.41 23.75
C VAL A 256 7.44 -11.17 24.44
N THR A 257 7.94 -10.61 25.54
CA THR A 257 9.03 -11.23 26.33
C THR A 257 8.54 -12.27 27.34
N ASN A 258 7.25 -12.22 27.70
CA ASN A 258 6.67 -12.98 28.80
C ASN A 258 5.40 -13.74 28.38
N GLU A 259 5.30 -15.01 28.77
CA GLU A 259 4.16 -15.87 28.42
C GLU A 259 2.84 -15.43 29.08
N LEU A 260 2.88 -14.82 30.26
CA LEU A 260 1.68 -14.25 30.89
C LEU A 260 1.16 -13.06 30.08
N LEU A 261 2.05 -12.13 29.69
CA LEU A 261 1.67 -11.02 28.81
C LEU A 261 1.11 -11.50 27.47
N PHE A 262 1.65 -12.61 26.94
CA PHE A 262 1.10 -13.26 25.74
C PHE A 262 -0.36 -13.68 25.96
N LYS A 263 -0.62 -14.46 27.01
CA LYS A 263 -1.97 -14.99 27.33
C LYS A 263 -2.95 -13.86 27.65
N ASP A 264 -2.52 -12.85 28.39
CA ASP A 264 -3.34 -11.70 28.75
C ASP A 264 -3.70 -10.87 27.53
N PHE A 265 -2.76 -10.68 26.60
CA PHE A 265 -3.02 -9.98 25.35
C PHE A 265 -4.03 -10.72 24.46
N LEU A 266 -3.90 -12.04 24.33
CA LEU A 266 -4.85 -12.86 23.56
C LEU A 266 -6.27 -12.73 24.13
N LYS A 267 -6.40 -12.94 25.44
CA LYS A 267 -7.70 -12.80 26.13
C LYS A 267 -8.25 -11.40 25.94
N LEU A 268 -7.41 -10.36 26.14
CA LEU A 268 -7.82 -8.97 26.00
C LEU A 268 -8.43 -8.70 24.62
N LEU A 269 -7.76 -9.06 23.54
CA LEU A 269 -8.30 -8.82 22.20
C LEU A 269 -9.58 -9.63 21.94
N GLN A 270 -9.63 -10.87 22.40
CA GLN A 270 -10.79 -11.75 22.24
C GLN A 270 -12.03 -11.29 23.02
N THR A 271 -11.87 -10.48 24.08
CA THR A 271 -13.04 -9.90 24.78
C THR A 271 -13.85 -8.96 23.89
N LYS A 272 -13.20 -8.34 22.89
CA LYS A 272 -13.82 -7.28 22.09
C LYS A 272 -13.99 -7.63 20.62
N PHE A 273 -13.09 -8.42 20.07
CA PHE A 273 -13.03 -8.73 18.65
C PHE A 273 -12.99 -10.24 18.45
N GLU A 274 -13.63 -10.72 17.37
CA GLU A 274 -13.54 -12.13 16.97
C GLU A 274 -12.17 -12.36 16.31
N MET A 275 -11.21 -12.82 17.12
CA MET A 275 -9.81 -12.94 16.75
C MET A 275 -9.37 -14.40 16.66
N SER A 276 -8.61 -14.72 15.62
CA SER A 276 -8.01 -16.04 15.41
C SER A 276 -6.48 -15.96 15.49
N MET A 277 -5.88 -16.85 16.29
CA MET A 277 -4.43 -16.96 16.39
C MET A 277 -3.87 -17.75 15.20
N MET A 278 -2.96 -17.14 14.43
CA MET A 278 -2.31 -17.79 13.28
C MET A 278 -0.99 -18.48 13.68
N GLY A 279 -0.48 -18.20 14.88
CA GLY A 279 0.78 -18.76 15.40
C GLY A 279 1.97 -17.85 15.12
N GLU A 280 3.16 -18.44 15.02
CA GLU A 280 4.39 -17.70 14.68
C GLU A 280 4.26 -17.04 13.30
N LEU A 281 4.80 -15.82 13.18
CA LEU A 281 4.80 -15.06 11.93
C LEU A 281 5.64 -15.79 10.88
N LYS A 282 4.96 -16.37 9.88
CA LYS A 282 5.58 -17.09 8.76
C LYS A 282 5.43 -16.38 7.42
N PHE A 283 4.35 -15.61 7.26
CA PHE A 283 4.05 -14.87 6.04
C PHE A 283 3.54 -13.50 6.40
N PHE A 284 4.08 -12.47 5.77
CA PHE A 284 3.58 -11.13 5.93
C PHE A 284 3.85 -10.28 4.69
N PHE A 285 2.80 -9.65 4.15
CA PHE A 285 2.92 -8.76 3.00
C PHE A 285 3.63 -9.41 1.77
N GLY A 286 3.36 -10.70 1.53
CA GLY A 286 4.01 -11.46 0.46
C GLY A 286 5.49 -11.79 0.71
N LEU A 287 6.00 -11.50 1.91
CA LEU A 287 7.29 -11.97 2.40
C LEU A 287 7.10 -13.23 3.23
N GLN A 288 8.02 -14.17 3.09
CA GLN A 288 8.12 -15.34 3.95
C GLN A 288 9.16 -15.04 5.03
N ILE A 289 8.81 -15.34 6.27
CA ILE A 289 9.62 -15.04 7.45
C ILE A 289 9.93 -16.36 8.14
N LYS A 290 11.22 -16.64 8.33
CA LYS A 290 11.70 -17.78 9.10
C LYS A 290 12.45 -17.27 10.31
N GLN A 291 11.88 -17.49 11.48
CA GLN A 291 12.44 -17.07 12.78
C GLN A 291 13.16 -18.26 13.41
N THR A 292 14.48 -18.16 13.60
CA THR A 292 15.29 -19.21 14.24
C THR A 292 16.11 -18.63 15.39
N ASN A 293 16.73 -19.50 16.18
CA ASN A 293 17.62 -19.08 17.27
C ASN A 293 18.88 -18.34 16.77
N GLU A 294 19.21 -18.45 15.49
CA GLU A 294 20.36 -17.80 14.85
C GLU A 294 20.03 -16.45 14.22
N GLY A 295 18.75 -16.13 14.06
CA GLY A 295 18.32 -14.93 13.35
C GLY A 295 16.94 -15.03 12.71
N ILE A 296 16.50 -13.91 12.17
CA ILE A 296 15.31 -13.84 11.32
C ILE A 296 15.72 -13.73 9.85
N TYR A 297 15.15 -14.61 9.03
CA TYR A 297 15.38 -14.68 7.60
C TYR A 297 14.12 -14.28 6.84
N ILE A 298 14.29 -13.41 5.83
CA ILE A 298 13.20 -12.94 4.97
C ILE A 298 13.47 -13.39 3.54
N HIS A 299 12.50 -14.04 2.90
CA HIS A 299 12.59 -14.48 1.50
C HIS A 299 11.25 -14.40 0.75
N GLN A 300 11.27 -14.49 -0.57
CA GLN A 300 10.07 -14.45 -1.43
C GLN A 300 9.94 -15.66 -2.37
N GLN A 301 10.57 -16.78 -2.02
CA GLN A 301 10.62 -17.99 -2.86
C GLN A 301 9.26 -18.43 -3.44
N LYS A 302 8.16 -18.36 -2.67
CA LYS A 302 6.82 -18.70 -3.16
C LYS A 302 6.38 -17.78 -4.31
N TYR A 303 6.57 -16.47 -4.16
CA TYR A 303 6.27 -15.49 -5.20
C TYR A 303 7.13 -15.72 -6.44
N THR A 304 8.44 -15.92 -6.27
CA THR A 304 9.37 -16.21 -7.37
C THR A 304 8.93 -17.46 -8.16
N LYS A 305 8.54 -18.54 -7.46
CA LYS A 305 8.02 -19.76 -8.09
C LYS A 305 6.69 -19.55 -8.82
N GLU A 306 5.76 -18.80 -8.23
CA GLU A 306 4.48 -18.47 -8.87
C GLU A 306 4.68 -17.61 -10.12
N LEU A 307 5.64 -16.69 -10.10
CA LEU A 307 6.02 -15.87 -11.24
C LEU A 307 6.62 -16.73 -12.37
N LEU A 308 7.56 -17.63 -12.05
CA LEU A 308 8.14 -18.55 -13.02
C LEU A 308 7.07 -19.41 -13.69
N LYS A 309 6.14 -19.98 -12.91
CA LYS A 309 5.00 -20.73 -13.45
C LYS A 309 4.13 -19.88 -14.37
N LYS A 310 3.83 -18.64 -13.98
CA LYS A 310 3.02 -17.71 -14.79
C LYS A 310 3.71 -17.39 -16.12
N CYS A 311 5.03 -17.33 -16.13
CA CYS A 311 5.84 -17.11 -17.32
C CYS A 311 6.18 -18.39 -18.09
N ARG A 312 5.72 -19.57 -17.63
CA ARG A 312 6.07 -20.90 -18.18
C ARG A 312 7.59 -21.13 -18.23
N MET A 313 8.28 -20.67 -17.19
CA MET A 313 9.73 -20.78 -17.02
C MET A 313 10.11 -21.69 -15.84
N ASP A 314 9.17 -22.49 -15.35
CA ASP A 314 9.37 -23.40 -14.21
C ASP A 314 10.36 -24.54 -14.50
N ASP A 315 10.52 -24.92 -15.76
CA ASP A 315 11.50 -25.92 -16.23
C ASP A 315 12.77 -25.32 -16.85
N CYS A 316 12.93 -23.99 -16.82
CA CYS A 316 14.10 -23.34 -17.41
C CYS A 316 15.36 -23.68 -16.60
N LYS A 317 16.42 -24.12 -17.29
CA LYS A 317 17.74 -24.36 -16.68
C LYS A 317 18.31 -23.05 -16.15
N LEU A 318 18.87 -23.11 -14.95
CA LEU A 318 19.57 -21.99 -14.34
C LEU A 318 20.77 -21.63 -15.24
N MET A 319 20.74 -20.45 -15.87
CA MET A 319 21.92 -19.93 -16.55
C MET A 319 22.84 -19.33 -15.49
N HIS A 320 24.02 -19.91 -15.30
CA HIS A 320 25.09 -19.21 -14.60
C HIS A 320 25.47 -17.97 -15.43
N PRO A 321 25.41 -16.75 -14.87
CA PRO A 321 25.86 -15.57 -15.58
C PRO A 321 27.34 -15.72 -15.87
N PHE A 322 27.76 -15.31 -17.07
CA PHE A 322 29.14 -15.37 -17.55
C PHE A 322 30.12 -14.46 -16.78
N VAL A 323 29.68 -13.83 -15.69
CA VAL A 323 30.51 -12.99 -14.83
C VAL A 323 30.52 -13.61 -13.45
N GLY A 324 31.73 -13.95 -12.97
CA GLY A 324 31.98 -14.53 -11.65
C GLY A 324 31.55 -13.60 -10.53
N LEU A 325 30.25 -13.59 -10.23
CA LEU A 325 29.70 -13.00 -9.02
C LEU A 325 29.91 -14.02 -7.89
N SER A 326 30.57 -13.57 -6.82
CA SER A 326 30.80 -14.36 -5.63
C SER A 326 29.50 -15.03 -5.16
N ARG A 327 29.62 -16.27 -4.68
CA ARG A 327 28.54 -17.22 -4.33
C ARG A 327 27.42 -16.71 -3.37
N ASN A 328 27.43 -15.44 -2.96
CA ASN A 328 26.53 -14.90 -1.94
C ASN A 328 25.31 -14.13 -2.49
N LEU A 329 25.18 -13.94 -3.81
CA LEU A 329 24.04 -13.18 -4.39
C LEU A 329 22.81 -14.03 -4.72
N TYR A 330 22.89 -15.36 -4.66
CA TYR A 330 21.78 -16.27 -5.02
C TYR A 330 20.86 -16.67 -3.88
N SER A 331 21.18 -16.33 -2.64
CA SER A 331 20.17 -16.41 -1.59
C SER A 331 19.34 -15.14 -1.65
N GLU A 332 18.11 -15.21 -2.18
CA GLU A 332 17.03 -14.22 -1.94
C GLU A 332 16.62 -14.18 -0.45
N THR A 333 17.55 -14.47 0.45
CA THR A 333 17.39 -14.60 1.87
C THR A 333 18.21 -13.49 2.50
N TYR A 334 17.55 -12.41 2.89
CA TYR A 334 18.20 -11.38 3.70
C TYR A 334 18.22 -11.90 5.13
N LYS A 335 19.43 -12.22 5.63
CA LYS A 335 19.64 -12.46 7.05
C LYS A 335 19.74 -11.11 7.75
N ILE A 336 18.88 -10.87 8.73
CA ILE A 336 19.09 -9.75 9.63
C ILE A 336 20.20 -10.19 10.59
N HIS A 337 21.35 -9.51 10.52
CA HIS A 337 22.51 -9.83 11.36
C HIS A 337 22.30 -9.27 12.77
N ARG A 338 22.72 -10.06 13.77
CA ARG A 338 22.95 -9.56 15.13
C ARG A 338 24.19 -8.67 15.10
N ALA A 339 24.05 -7.44 15.59
CA ALA A 339 25.19 -6.57 15.90
C ALA A 339 25.86 -7.04 17.18
#